data_AF-L0A088-F1
#
_entry.id   AF-L0A088-F1
#
_cell.length_a   1.000
_cell.length_b   1.000
_cell.length_c   1.000
_cell.angle_alpha   90.00
_cell.angle_beta   90.00
_cell.angle_gamma   90.00
#
_symmetry.space_group_name_H-M   'P 1'
#
loop_
_entity.id
_entity.type
_entity.pdbx_description
1 polymer ?
#
loop_
_entity_poly.entity_id
_entity_poly.type
_entity_poly.pdbx_seq_one_letter_code
_entity_poly.pdbx_strand_id
1 'polypeptide(L)'
;MHEGEFVRQLRQVTPSVHDLVSRGLSAELASEVIRGYSIHPKSRIVASGMQDPLVRLIENYDLSNFHLADVTFPKEVECGRWGCVVGHYAGDDLVRRASDGSVFLMELGTTGHALYECAESGDKFLDALLRSAQFFGRSLASDQLEARRMVRECTALAGGERYARFYNSLIGCSSLELN
;
A
#
# COMPACT_ATOMS: atom_id res chain seq x y z
N MET A 1 1.53 -12.21 3.33
CA MET A 1 2.47 -12.58 2.23
C MET A 1 3.93 -12.16 2.50
N HIS A 2 4.92 -12.84 1.89
CA HIS A 2 6.35 -12.45 1.95
C HIS A 2 6.74 -11.38 0.90
N GLU A 3 7.84 -10.64 1.12
CA GLU A 3 8.23 -9.50 0.29
C GLU A 3 8.54 -9.86 -1.17
N GLY A 4 9.26 -10.97 -1.40
CA GLY A 4 9.62 -11.40 -2.75
C GLY A 4 8.40 -11.92 -3.53
N GLU A 5 7.43 -12.47 -2.81
CA GLU A 5 6.15 -12.87 -3.39
C GLU A 5 5.32 -11.65 -3.78
N PHE A 6 5.26 -10.62 -2.93
CA PHE A 6 4.59 -9.36 -3.24
C PHE A 6 5.14 -8.74 -4.53
N VAL A 7 6.46 -8.60 -4.64
CA VAL A 7 7.10 -8.05 -5.85
C VAL A 7 6.78 -8.89 -7.09
N ARG A 8 6.82 -10.23 -6.97
CA ARG A 8 6.49 -11.13 -8.08
C ARG A 8 5.04 -10.96 -8.52
N GLN A 9 4.09 -10.94 -7.59
CA GLN A 9 2.66 -10.82 -7.90
C GLN A 9 2.30 -9.42 -8.41
N LEU A 10 2.93 -8.37 -7.87
CA LEU A 10 2.71 -7.00 -8.33
C LEU A 10 3.04 -6.83 -9.83
N ARG A 11 4.12 -7.46 -10.30
CA ARG A 11 4.47 -7.49 -11.73
C ARG A 11 3.44 -8.19 -12.60
N GLN A 12 2.73 -9.18 -12.06
CA GLN A 12 1.70 -9.93 -12.80
C GLN A 12 0.41 -9.13 -12.97
N VAL A 13 0.21 -8.10 -12.14
CA VAL A 13 -1.00 -7.28 -12.14
C VAL A 13 -0.76 -5.89 -12.74
N THR A 14 0.46 -5.65 -13.26
CA THR A 14 0.83 -4.41 -13.92
C THR A 14 -0.01 -4.25 -15.20
N PRO A 15 -0.75 -3.14 -15.36
CA PRO A 15 -1.51 -2.88 -16.57
C PRO A 15 -0.57 -2.63 -17.76
N SER A 16 -1.04 -2.90 -18.98
CA SER A 16 -0.27 -2.53 -20.18
C SER A 16 -0.42 -1.03 -20.49
N VAL A 17 0.57 -0.45 -21.19
CA VAL A 17 0.47 0.94 -21.67
C VAL A 17 -0.80 1.12 -22.50
N HIS A 18 -1.08 0.16 -23.38
CA HIS A 18 -2.27 0.16 -24.21
C HIS A 18 -3.56 0.21 -23.38
N ASP A 19 -3.66 -0.60 -22.32
CA ASP A 19 -4.85 -0.61 -21.45
C ASP A 19 -5.06 0.75 -20.78
N LEU A 20 -3.99 1.35 -20.24
CA LEU A 20 -4.08 2.66 -19.59
C LEU A 20 -4.45 3.78 -20.58
N VAL A 21 -3.85 3.79 -21.77
CA VAL A 21 -4.17 4.76 -22.83
C VAL A 21 -5.60 4.59 -23.32
N SER A 22 -6.08 3.35 -23.50
CA SER A 22 -7.46 3.07 -23.90
C SER A 22 -8.50 3.56 -22.88
N ARG A 23 -8.07 3.77 -21.64
CA ARG A 23 -8.88 4.30 -20.53
C ARG A 23 -8.70 5.82 -20.32
N GLY A 24 -7.97 6.50 -21.21
CA GLY A 24 -7.89 7.96 -21.24
C GLY A 24 -6.63 8.56 -20.61
N LEU A 25 -5.65 7.77 -20.19
CA LEU A 25 -4.34 8.31 -19.79
C LEU A 25 -3.52 8.70 -21.02
N SER A 26 -2.67 9.72 -20.88
CA SER A 26 -1.64 9.96 -21.89
C SER A 26 -0.59 8.84 -21.87
N ALA A 27 0.14 8.67 -22.97
CA ALA A 27 1.20 7.67 -23.04
C ALA A 27 2.32 7.94 -22.01
N GLU A 28 2.59 9.21 -21.72
CA GLU A 28 3.55 9.64 -20.70
C GLU A 28 3.08 9.20 -19.30
N LEU A 29 1.85 9.54 -18.91
CA LEU A 29 1.28 9.16 -17.62
C LEU A 29 1.15 7.63 -17.49
N ALA A 30 0.75 6.93 -18.55
CA ALA A 30 0.69 5.47 -18.56
C ALA A 30 2.08 4.85 -18.31
N SER A 31 3.12 5.43 -18.90
CA SER A 31 4.50 4.97 -18.70
C SER A 31 4.99 5.25 -17.27
N GLU A 32 4.59 6.37 -16.67
CA GLU A 32 4.88 6.69 -15.26
C GLU A 32 4.20 5.70 -14.31
N VAL A 33 2.91 5.41 -14.52
CA VAL A 33 2.18 4.40 -13.73
C VAL A 33 2.88 3.05 -13.78
N ILE A 34 3.25 2.57 -14.98
CA ILE A 34 3.92 1.27 -15.15
C ILE A 34 5.30 1.25 -14.49
N ARG A 35 6.02 2.38 -14.51
CA ARG A 35 7.29 2.51 -13.80
C ARG A 35 7.13 2.25 -12.30
N GLY A 36 5.99 2.61 -11.72
CA GLY A 36 5.68 2.33 -10.32
C GLY A 36 5.61 0.84 -9.97
N TYR A 37 5.30 -0.03 -10.92
CA TYR A 37 5.30 -1.48 -10.73
C TYR A 37 6.67 -2.13 -10.94
N SER A 38 7.65 -1.35 -11.45
CA SER A 38 9.00 -1.81 -11.75
C SER A 38 9.90 -1.73 -10.51
N ILE A 39 9.69 -2.68 -9.59
CA ILE A 39 10.48 -2.79 -8.36
C ILE A 39 11.71 -3.67 -8.60
N HIS A 40 12.88 -3.21 -8.17
CA HIS A 40 14.16 -3.91 -8.33
C HIS A 40 14.83 -4.20 -6.98
N PRO A 41 15.61 -5.28 -6.83
CA PRO A 41 16.42 -5.49 -5.63
C PRO A 41 17.44 -4.34 -5.44
N LYS A 42 17.68 -3.93 -4.20
CA LYS A 42 18.73 -2.96 -3.87
C LYS A 42 20.11 -3.57 -4.06
N SER A 43 21.05 -2.77 -4.56
CA SER A 43 22.46 -3.14 -4.65
C SER A 43 23.13 -3.32 -3.28
N ARG A 44 22.58 -2.69 -2.24
CA ARG A 44 23.05 -2.77 -0.86
C ARG A 44 21.87 -3.07 0.06
N ILE A 45 21.95 -4.18 0.77
CA ILE A 45 20.98 -4.56 1.80
C ILE A 45 21.35 -3.84 3.09
N VAL A 46 20.36 -3.17 3.69
CA VAL A 46 20.45 -2.60 5.03
C VAL A 46 19.53 -3.42 5.91
N ALA A 47 20.07 -4.35 6.68
CA ALA A 47 19.27 -5.23 7.51
C ALA A 47 19.11 -4.64 8.92
N SER A 48 17.87 -4.33 9.32
CA SER A 48 17.53 -4.00 10.71
C SER A 48 17.49 -5.23 11.63
N GLY A 49 17.48 -6.44 11.04
CA GLY A 49 17.28 -7.70 11.75
C GLY A 49 15.81 -8.05 12.00
N MET A 50 14.87 -7.16 11.67
CA MET A 50 13.44 -7.43 11.77
C MET A 50 13.00 -8.47 10.73
N GLN A 51 12.14 -9.40 11.15
CA GLN A 51 11.60 -10.47 10.28
C GLN A 51 10.26 -10.09 9.63
N ASP A 52 9.81 -8.85 9.82
CA ASP A 52 8.55 -8.37 9.28
C ASP A 52 8.65 -8.23 7.73
N PRO A 53 7.74 -8.85 6.95
CA PRO A 53 7.82 -8.80 5.50
C PRO A 53 7.72 -7.40 4.90
N LEU A 54 6.98 -6.48 5.52
CA LEU A 54 6.87 -5.11 5.03
C LEU A 54 8.17 -4.34 5.24
N VAL A 55 8.82 -4.53 6.39
CA VAL A 55 10.16 -3.99 6.65
C VAL A 55 11.17 -4.58 5.65
N ARG A 56 11.16 -5.90 5.47
CA ARG A 56 12.06 -6.58 4.53
C ARG A 56 11.85 -6.14 3.08
N LEU A 57 10.63 -5.80 2.69
CA LEU A 57 10.34 -5.23 1.38
C LEU A 57 11.14 -3.93 1.18
N ILE A 58 11.08 -3.02 2.15
CA ILE A 58 11.78 -1.73 2.11
C ILE A 58 13.30 -1.94 2.14
N GLU A 59 13.80 -2.88 2.94
CA GLU A 59 15.24 -3.12 3.07
C GLU A 59 15.87 -3.76 1.83
N ASN A 60 15.12 -4.63 1.15
CA ASN A 60 15.65 -5.46 0.06
C ASN A 60 15.35 -4.91 -1.33
N TYR A 61 14.35 -4.02 -1.47
CA TYR A 61 13.89 -3.53 -2.77
C TYR A 61 13.89 -2.01 -2.88
N ASP A 62 14.17 -1.51 -4.07
CA ASP A 62 14.06 -0.11 -4.43
C ASP A 62 12.61 0.20 -4.80
N LEU A 63 11.96 0.95 -3.92
CA LEU A 63 10.56 1.36 -4.01
C LEU A 63 10.42 2.84 -4.40
N SER A 64 11.51 3.51 -4.81
CA SER A 64 11.53 4.96 -5.10
C SER A 64 10.54 5.40 -6.18
N ASN A 65 10.20 4.51 -7.11
CA ASN A 65 9.20 4.77 -8.14
C ASN A 65 7.81 4.22 -7.77
N PHE A 66 7.70 3.35 -6.77
CA PHE A 66 6.44 2.71 -6.41
C PHE A 66 5.49 3.74 -5.81
N HIS A 67 4.32 3.85 -6.42
CA HIS A 67 3.21 4.64 -5.95
C HIS A 67 1.93 3.86 -6.23
N LEU A 68 1.04 3.78 -5.24
CA LEU A 68 -0.28 3.21 -5.42
C LEU A 68 -1.32 4.10 -4.76
N ALA A 69 -2.12 4.79 -5.58
CA ALA A 69 -2.84 5.97 -5.14
C ALA A 69 -1.84 6.91 -4.42
N ASP A 70 -2.03 7.19 -3.14
CA ASP A 70 -1.14 8.03 -2.34
C ASP A 70 -0.17 7.24 -1.44
N VAL A 71 -0.12 5.91 -1.57
CA VAL A 71 0.81 5.06 -0.81
C VAL A 71 2.19 5.11 -1.44
N THR A 72 3.19 5.52 -0.67
CA THR A 72 4.61 5.53 -1.02
C THR A 72 5.45 4.88 0.07
N PHE A 73 6.72 4.59 -0.21
CA PHE A 73 7.64 3.94 0.73
C PHE A 73 8.90 4.79 0.99
N PRO A 74 9.41 4.83 2.22
CA PRO A 74 10.65 5.53 2.52
C PRO A 74 11.84 4.79 1.91
N LYS A 75 12.95 5.51 1.71
CA LYS A 75 14.20 4.92 1.20
C LYS A 75 14.79 3.92 2.20
N GLU A 76 14.67 4.23 3.48
CA GLU A 76 15.21 3.45 4.60
C GLU A 76 14.16 3.40 5.71
N VAL A 77 14.19 2.34 6.52
CA VAL A 77 13.25 2.18 7.64
C VAL A 77 13.75 2.99 8.83
N GLU A 78 12.94 3.94 9.27
CA GLU A 78 13.25 4.79 10.43
C GLU A 78 12.40 4.35 11.62
N CYS A 79 13.05 3.94 12.71
CA CYS A 79 12.36 3.51 13.93
C CYS A 79 12.43 4.57 15.02
N GLY A 80 11.28 4.83 15.64
CA GLY A 80 11.12 5.78 16.73
C GLY A 80 10.21 5.26 17.82
N ARG A 81 9.68 6.19 18.63
CA ARG A 81 8.84 5.86 19.80
C ARG A 81 7.61 5.01 19.46
N TRP A 82 7.00 5.25 18.31
CA TRP A 82 5.72 4.66 17.93
C TRP A 82 5.84 3.36 17.12
N GLY A 83 7.05 3.03 16.69
CA GLY A 83 7.30 1.94 15.76
C GLY A 83 8.26 2.39 14.66
N CYS A 84 8.22 1.68 13.54
CA CYS A 84 9.04 1.99 12.38
C CYS A 84 8.18 2.55 11.25
N VAL A 85 8.62 3.63 10.62
CA VAL A 85 7.98 4.19 9.43
C VAL A 85 8.21 3.22 8.29
N VAL A 86 7.11 2.74 7.73
CA VAL A 86 7.06 1.71 6.69
C VAL A 86 6.33 2.19 5.44
N GLY A 87 6.02 3.47 5.36
CA GLY A 87 5.36 4.07 4.21
C GLY A 87 4.81 5.45 4.53
N HIS A 88 4.20 6.06 3.53
CA HIS A 88 3.38 7.26 3.70
C HIS A 88 2.08 7.08 2.94
N TYR A 89 1.01 7.69 3.42
CA TYR A 89 -0.27 7.79 2.71
C TYR A 89 -0.75 9.24 2.77
N ALA A 90 -0.92 9.87 1.62
CA ALA A 90 -1.31 11.28 1.51
C ALA A 90 -0.43 12.26 2.33
N GLY A 91 0.84 11.91 2.53
CA GLY A 91 1.81 12.69 3.30
C GLY A 91 1.92 12.34 4.78
N ASP A 92 1.00 11.54 5.31
CA ASP A 92 1.02 11.03 6.69
C ASP A 92 1.81 9.72 6.80
N ASP A 93 2.44 9.47 7.96
CA ASP A 93 3.31 8.31 8.16
C ASP A 93 2.51 7.02 8.38
N LEU A 94 2.80 6.00 7.57
CA LEU A 94 2.41 4.62 7.86
C LEU A 94 3.46 4.02 8.79
N VAL A 95 3.03 3.60 9.97
CA VAL A 95 3.92 3.09 11.03
C VAL A 95 3.56 1.65 11.34
N ARG A 96 4.58 0.80 11.40
CA ARG A 96 4.51 -0.55 11.96
C ARG A 96 4.82 -0.49 13.45
N ARG A 97 3.85 -0.83 14.30
CA ARG A 97 3.99 -0.82 15.76
C ARG A 97 4.99 -1.88 16.22
N ALA A 98 5.87 -1.51 17.15
CA ALA A 98 6.86 -2.45 17.67
C ALA A 98 6.26 -3.60 18.50
N SER A 99 5.19 -3.33 19.25
CA SER A 99 4.62 -4.27 20.23
C SER A 99 3.85 -5.44 19.61
N ASP A 100 3.06 -5.19 18.57
CA ASP A 100 2.16 -6.18 17.96
C ASP A 100 2.39 -6.36 16.45
N GLY A 101 3.23 -5.52 15.83
CA GLY A 101 3.48 -5.56 14.38
C GLY A 101 2.38 -4.98 13.51
N SER A 102 1.31 -4.43 14.11
CA SER A 102 0.21 -3.80 13.37
C SER A 102 0.68 -2.57 12.60
N VAL A 103 0.00 -2.27 11.49
CA VAL A 103 0.28 -1.11 10.64
C VAL A 103 -0.83 -0.09 10.85
N PHE A 104 -0.48 1.17 11.08
CA PHE A 104 -1.42 2.27 11.30
C PHE A 104 -0.90 3.56 10.68
N LEU A 105 -1.83 4.44 10.31
CA LEU A 105 -1.54 5.78 9.80
C LEU A 105 -1.47 6.76 10.97
N MET A 106 -0.38 7.50 11.11
CA MET A 106 -0.22 8.56 12.11
C MET A 106 -0.37 9.93 11.47
N GLU A 107 -1.11 10.81 12.15
CA GLU A 107 -1.25 12.20 11.73
C GLU A 107 0.08 12.96 11.90
N LEU A 108 0.57 13.55 10.81
CA LEU A 108 1.79 14.34 10.80
C LEU A 108 1.69 15.52 11.79
N GLY A 109 2.73 15.69 12.61
CA GLY A 109 2.80 16.80 13.57
C GLY A 109 2.01 16.60 14.87
N THR A 110 1.38 15.45 15.07
CA THR A 110 0.72 15.11 16.35
C THR A 110 1.54 14.13 17.19
N THR A 111 1.29 14.11 18.51
CA THR A 111 1.98 13.20 19.43
C THR A 111 1.22 11.88 19.57
N GLY A 112 1.27 11.06 18.51
CA GLY A 112 0.86 9.65 18.57
C GLY A 112 -0.64 9.39 18.40
N HIS A 113 -1.35 10.27 17.71
CA HIS A 113 -2.74 9.99 17.32
C HIS A 113 -2.76 9.18 16.02
N ALA A 114 -3.30 7.96 16.09
CA ALA A 114 -3.52 7.12 14.91
C ALA A 114 -4.81 7.56 14.21
N LEU A 115 -4.71 7.97 12.95
CA LEU A 115 -5.86 8.32 12.11
C LEU A 115 -6.63 7.06 11.72
N TYR A 116 -5.91 6.05 11.24
CA TYR A 116 -6.48 4.79 10.80
C TYR A 116 -5.63 3.60 11.25
N GLU A 117 -6.28 2.52 11.64
CA GLU A 117 -5.67 1.20 11.61
C GLU A 117 -5.65 0.72 10.16
N CYS A 118 -4.51 0.22 9.68
CA CYS A 118 -4.32 -0.17 8.29
C CYS A 118 -4.24 -1.69 8.10
N ALA A 119 -3.56 -2.42 9.00
CA ALA A 119 -3.52 -3.88 8.98
C ALA A 119 -3.07 -4.48 10.32
N GLU A 120 -3.35 -5.76 10.53
CA GLU A 120 -2.95 -6.50 11.74
C GLU A 120 -1.46 -6.80 11.78
N SER A 121 -0.83 -6.88 10.61
CA SER A 121 0.59 -7.18 10.45
C SER A 121 1.10 -6.70 9.09
N GLY A 122 2.41 -6.56 8.93
CA GLY A 122 3.02 -6.10 7.68
C GLY A 122 2.72 -7.02 6.49
N ASP A 123 2.65 -8.33 6.70
CA ASP A 123 2.36 -9.30 5.65
C ASP A 123 0.91 -9.20 5.14
N LYS A 124 -0.04 -8.94 6.04
CA LYS A 124 -1.45 -8.67 5.72
C LYS A 124 -1.66 -7.32 5.04
N PHE A 125 -0.86 -6.31 5.43
CA PHE A 125 -0.83 -5.03 4.72
C PHE A 125 -0.42 -5.22 3.26
N LEU A 126 0.63 -6.01 3.00
CA LEU A 126 1.07 -6.33 1.64
C LEU A 126 0.02 -7.10 0.84
N ASP A 127 -0.68 -8.05 1.47
CA ASP A 127 -1.79 -8.78 0.83
C ASP A 127 -2.91 -7.83 0.37
N ALA A 128 -3.36 -6.95 1.25
CA ALA A 128 -4.40 -5.98 0.94
C ALA A 128 -3.93 -4.90 -0.06
N LEU A 129 -2.66 -4.48 0.00
CA LEU A 129 -2.08 -3.52 -0.94
C LEU A 129 -1.97 -4.11 -2.35
N LEU A 130 -1.56 -5.38 -2.48
CA LEU A 130 -1.56 -6.08 -3.76
C LEU A 130 -2.96 -6.19 -4.35
N ARG A 131 -3.96 -6.48 -3.51
CA ARG A 131 -5.36 -6.55 -3.95
C ARG A 131 -5.86 -5.19 -4.41
N SER A 132 -5.46 -4.12 -3.73
CA SER A 132 -5.71 -2.73 -4.15
C SER A 132 -5.03 -2.43 -5.50
N ALA A 133 -3.80 -2.88 -5.72
CA ALA A 133 -3.08 -2.71 -6.99
C ALA A 133 -3.80 -3.40 -8.16
N GLN A 134 -4.35 -4.58 -7.94
CA GLN A 134 -5.18 -5.29 -8.91
C GLN A 134 -6.43 -4.50 -9.31
N PHE A 135 -7.05 -3.80 -8.36
CA PHE A 135 -8.19 -2.94 -8.62
C PHE A 135 -7.81 -1.74 -9.48
N PHE A 136 -6.82 -0.96 -9.06
CA PHE A 136 -6.35 0.22 -9.80
C PHE A 136 -5.81 -0.14 -11.19
N GLY A 137 -5.19 -1.30 -11.34
CA GLY A 137 -4.75 -1.82 -12.64
C GLY A 137 -5.90 -2.17 -13.59
N ARG A 138 -7.12 -2.37 -13.10
CA ARG A 138 -8.30 -2.75 -13.90
C ARG A 138 -9.30 -1.62 -14.09
N SER A 139 -9.48 -0.80 -13.06
CA SER A 139 -10.52 0.21 -13.02
C SER A 139 -9.94 1.59 -12.82
N LEU A 140 -10.15 2.46 -13.82
CA LEU A 140 -9.98 3.91 -13.69
C LEU A 140 -11.33 4.63 -13.51
N ALA A 141 -12.44 3.87 -13.57
CA ALA A 141 -13.79 4.40 -13.55
C ALA A 141 -14.50 4.08 -12.23
N SER A 142 -15.36 5.01 -11.82
CA SER A 142 -16.07 5.07 -10.54
C SER A 142 -17.24 4.10 -10.43
N ASP A 143 -17.02 2.80 -10.70
CA ASP A 143 -17.99 1.76 -10.31
C ASP A 143 -17.96 1.58 -8.78
N GLN A 144 -18.91 2.23 -8.11
CA GLN A 144 -19.05 2.18 -6.66
C GLN A 144 -19.38 0.77 -6.14
N LEU A 145 -20.02 -0.09 -6.94
CA LEU A 145 -20.30 -1.47 -6.52
C LEU A 145 -19.01 -2.29 -6.50
N GLU A 146 -18.18 -2.14 -7.53
CA GLU A 146 -16.86 -2.77 -7.59
C GLU A 146 -15.94 -2.23 -6.49
N ALA A 147 -15.91 -0.91 -6.27
CA ALA A 147 -15.14 -0.27 -5.21
C ALA A 147 -15.52 -0.82 -3.82
N ARG A 148 -16.83 -0.93 -3.51
CA ARG A 148 -17.31 -1.52 -2.24
C ARG A 148 -16.90 -2.98 -2.07
N ARG A 149 -16.95 -3.76 -3.16
CA ARG A 149 -16.48 -5.15 -3.12
C ARG A 149 -14.97 -5.18 -2.83
N MET A 150 -14.20 -4.32 -3.48
CA MET A 150 -12.76 -4.23 -3.30
C MET A 150 -12.39 -3.84 -1.87
N VAL A 151 -13.06 -2.86 -1.28
CA VAL A 151 -12.85 -2.47 0.12
C VAL A 151 -13.05 -3.65 1.05
N ARG A 152 -14.14 -4.41 0.89
CA ARG A 152 -14.42 -5.59 1.74
C ARG A 152 -13.32 -6.65 1.61
N GLU A 153 -12.86 -6.91 0.39
CA GLU A 153 -11.78 -7.87 0.15
C GLU A 153 -10.46 -7.41 0.78
N CYS A 154 -10.08 -6.14 0.60
CA CYS A 154 -8.86 -5.58 1.22
C CYS A 154 -8.94 -5.57 2.75
N THR A 155 -10.10 -5.21 3.29
CA THR A 155 -10.37 -5.20 4.74
C THR A 155 -10.25 -6.60 5.34
N ALA A 156 -10.80 -7.61 4.66
CA ALA A 156 -10.67 -9.00 5.09
C ALA A 156 -9.20 -9.46 5.08
N LEU A 157 -8.45 -9.13 4.01
CA LEU A 157 -7.02 -9.45 3.91
C LEU A 157 -6.18 -8.74 4.99
N ALA A 158 -6.53 -7.50 5.32
CA ALA A 158 -5.85 -6.71 6.35
C ALA A 158 -6.06 -7.22 7.78
N GLY A 159 -7.08 -8.07 7.99
CA GLY A 159 -7.38 -8.69 9.29
C GLY A 159 -8.74 -8.33 9.89
N GLY A 160 -9.66 -7.77 9.09
CA GLY A 160 -11.07 -7.57 9.48
C GLY A 160 -11.55 -6.12 9.51
N GLU A 161 -12.80 -5.93 9.94
CA GLU A 161 -13.58 -4.69 9.75
C GLU A 161 -12.96 -3.42 10.35
N ARG A 162 -12.12 -3.53 11.38
CA ARG A 162 -11.45 -2.36 11.98
C ARG A 162 -10.56 -1.59 11.00
N TYR A 163 -10.11 -2.24 9.91
CA TYR A 163 -9.26 -1.64 8.88
C TYR A 163 -10.05 -0.97 7.74
N ALA A 164 -11.38 -1.09 7.73
CA ALA A 164 -12.21 -0.65 6.61
C ALA A 164 -12.10 0.85 6.31
N ARG A 165 -11.87 1.70 7.32
CA ARG A 165 -11.75 3.16 7.13
C ARG A 165 -10.57 3.53 6.23
N PHE A 166 -9.42 2.90 6.46
CA PHE A 166 -8.23 3.11 5.62
C PHE A 166 -8.51 2.70 4.17
N TYR A 167 -9.07 1.52 3.94
CA TYR A 167 -9.32 1.03 2.59
C TYR A 167 -10.46 1.76 1.87
N ASN A 168 -11.48 2.25 2.58
CA ASN A 168 -12.48 3.15 1.99
C ASN A 168 -11.82 4.43 1.46
N SER A 169 -10.92 5.02 2.25
CA SER A 169 -10.15 6.20 1.83
C SER A 169 -9.24 5.88 0.65
N LEU A 170 -8.43 4.82 0.75
CA LEU A 170 -7.47 4.43 -0.28
C LEU A 170 -8.15 4.18 -1.63
N ILE A 171 -9.25 3.44 -1.64
CA ILE A 171 -9.98 3.06 -2.85
C ILE A 171 -10.88 4.21 -3.37
N GLY A 172 -11.14 5.24 -2.56
CA GLY A 172 -12.10 6.30 -2.90
C GLY A 172 -13.56 5.83 -2.86
N CYS A 173 -13.86 4.84 -2.03
CA CYS A 173 -15.22 4.38 -1.80
C CYS A 173 -15.86 5.26 -0.73
N SER A 174 -16.75 6.17 -1.14
CA SER A 174 -17.57 6.91 -0.20
C SER A 174 -18.50 5.94 0.51
N SER A 175 -18.35 5.84 1.83
CA SER A 175 -19.34 5.20 2.68
C SER A 175 -20.64 6.00 2.54
N LEU A 176 -21.59 5.50 1.74
CA LEU A 176 -22.99 5.77 2.04
C LEU A 176 -23.18 5.21 3.45
N GLU A 177 -23.48 6.12 4.38
CA GLU A 177 -23.73 5.84 5.79
C GLU A 177 -24.47 4.51 5.94
N LEU A 178 -23.81 3.53 6.55
CA LEU A 178 -24.50 2.38 7.10
C LEU A 178 -25.29 2.92 8.30
N ASN A 179 -26.51 3.37 8.03
CA ASN A 179 -27.56 3.54 9.03
C ASN A 179 -27.86 2.19 9.71
#